data_AF-A0A8T0LTD9-F1
#
_entry.id   AF-A0A8T0LTD9-F1
#
_cell.length_a   1.000
_cell.length_b   1.000
_cell.length_c   1.000
_cell.angle_alpha   90.00
_cell.angle_beta   90.00
_cell.angle_gamma   90.00
#
_symmetry.space_group_name_H-M   'P 1'
#
loop_
_entity.id
_entity.type
_entity.pdbx_description
1 polymer ?
#
loop_
_entity_poly.entity_id
_entity_poly.type
_entity_poly.pdbx_seq_one_letter_code
_entity_poly.pdbx_strand_id
1 'polypeptide(L)'
;MYAWYFPKGFQGDFSSRRHDWASAVVWIDNPALDAPKLLGVSTSTSDSKYSKKVDVPDFVITNGSTVRLNHATSMAFGSAYLETTSSIGEFQDLILWEQLTDAARTALDTVDFGDAKVPFIDANFAEKLEKAIFPFAASTQISPETKLRVEPRVTDFVGLTFHLAVSEAPVPRKFQVTMPITVPGYHTNTTLHPSFDEDIRDVHLLYDYDAEGEDGTPQKWRYEMWFFSHDRIVYSIHGGPMAGRLNYQTVAFQCIRPGELWQCNWLEETGTIVSLVYDIKNAKITTMIGFSKGHWENSKEAHGDKRNPEDYARWRKLADIGTNRDRLILSEQATILETSKGAGNLVPIAPDAETL
;
A
#
# COMPACT_ATOMS: atom_id res chain seq x y z
N MET A 1 6.33 0.72 22.54
CA MET A 1 7.42 -0.01 21.85
C MET A 1 6.96 -0.23 20.42
N TYR A 2 7.87 -0.08 19.47
CA TYR A 2 7.65 -0.32 18.05
C TYR A 2 8.53 -1.47 17.60
N ALA A 3 8.08 -2.23 16.61
CA ALA A 3 8.81 -3.38 16.10
C ALA A 3 8.60 -3.58 14.61
N TRP A 4 9.63 -4.14 13.98
CA TRP A 4 9.66 -4.46 12.56
C TRP A 4 10.05 -5.91 12.38
N TYR A 5 9.29 -6.61 11.55
CA TYR A 5 9.61 -7.95 11.10
C TYR A 5 10.45 -7.90 9.83
N PHE A 6 11.49 -8.72 9.77
CA PHE A 6 12.27 -8.95 8.56
C PHE A 6 12.25 -10.44 8.23
N PRO A 7 11.94 -10.83 6.98
CA PRO A 7 11.92 -12.24 6.56
C PRO A 7 13.32 -12.81 6.29
N LYS A 8 14.36 -12.10 6.71
CA LYS A 8 15.74 -12.58 6.74
C LYS A 8 16.56 -11.77 7.76
N GLY A 9 17.32 -12.47 8.60
CA GLY A 9 18.29 -11.87 9.50
C GLY A 9 19.71 -11.97 8.95
N PHE A 10 20.54 -10.99 9.29
CA PHE A 10 21.92 -10.85 8.81
C PHE A 10 22.92 -10.72 9.95
N GLN A 11 24.12 -11.28 9.74
CA GLN A 11 25.27 -11.11 10.59
C GLN A 11 26.52 -10.93 9.73
N GLY A 12 27.23 -9.81 9.87
CA GLY A 12 28.41 -9.56 9.03
C GLY A 12 28.10 -9.49 7.53
N ASP A 13 26.96 -8.91 7.14
CA ASP A 13 26.39 -8.93 5.77
C ASP A 13 26.03 -10.32 5.21
N PHE A 14 26.24 -11.40 5.97
CA PHE A 14 25.82 -12.75 5.60
C PHE A 14 24.44 -13.09 6.15
N SER A 15 23.64 -13.79 5.35
CA SER A 15 22.34 -14.31 5.77
C SER A 15 22.53 -15.33 6.90
N SER A 16 21.96 -15.10 8.08
CA SER A 16 22.16 -15.96 9.27
C SER A 16 20.91 -16.74 9.67
N ARG A 17 19.70 -16.20 9.43
CA ARG A 17 18.43 -16.82 9.86
C ARG A 17 17.26 -16.44 8.97
N ARG A 18 16.15 -17.18 9.06
CA ARG A 18 14.94 -16.97 8.23
C ARG A 18 14.04 -15.85 8.73
N HIS A 19 14.05 -15.56 10.02
CA HIS A 19 13.22 -14.51 10.61
C HIS A 19 14.12 -13.57 11.38
N ASP A 20 13.77 -12.30 11.43
CA ASP A 20 14.42 -11.34 12.30
C ASP A 20 13.41 -10.30 12.79
N TRP A 21 13.69 -9.73 13.95
CA TRP A 21 12.89 -8.68 14.53
C TRP A 21 13.78 -7.58 15.07
N ALA A 22 13.50 -6.34 14.70
CA ALA A 22 14.10 -5.17 15.32
C ALA A 22 13.03 -4.38 16.06
N SER A 23 13.43 -3.66 17.10
CA SER A 23 12.50 -2.84 17.89
C SER A 23 13.12 -1.55 18.38
N ALA A 24 12.25 -0.57 18.58
CA ALA A 24 12.59 0.70 19.20
C ALA A 24 11.63 1.00 20.35
N VAL A 25 12.14 1.58 21.42
CA VAL A 25 11.34 2.10 22.54
C VAL A 25 11.52 3.60 22.55
N VAL A 26 10.41 4.30 22.42
CA VAL A 26 10.34 5.75 22.56
C VAL A 26 9.88 6.04 23.98
N TRP A 27 10.68 6.84 24.68
CA TRP A 27 10.41 7.26 26.04
C TRP A 27 9.87 8.68 26.00
N ILE A 28 8.68 8.86 26.57
CA ILE A 28 8.00 10.14 26.67
C ILE A 28 7.75 10.48 28.13
N ASP A 29 7.56 11.76 28.43
CA ASP A 29 7.33 12.24 29.79
C ASP A 29 5.94 11.91 30.32
N ASN A 30 4.89 12.22 29.56
CA ASN A 30 3.52 12.02 29.98
C ASN A 30 2.62 11.66 28.77
N PRO A 31 2.14 10.41 28.68
CA PRO A 31 1.29 9.97 27.57
C PRO A 31 -0.10 10.64 27.55
N ALA A 32 -0.52 11.33 28.61
CA ALA A 32 -1.82 12.00 28.68
C ALA A 32 -1.83 13.42 28.05
N LEU A 33 -0.70 13.91 27.55
CA LEU A 33 -0.60 15.21 26.90
C LEU A 33 -0.82 15.06 25.38
N ASP A 34 -1.50 16.01 24.74
CA ASP A 34 -1.68 16.02 23.27
C ASP A 34 -0.35 16.10 22.49
N ALA A 35 0.71 16.58 23.13
CA ALA A 35 2.07 16.68 22.59
C ALA A 35 3.11 16.35 23.68
N PRO A 36 3.36 15.04 23.95
CA PRO A 36 4.29 14.61 24.98
C PRO A 36 5.72 14.89 24.56
N LYS A 37 6.57 15.21 25.53
CA LYS A 37 7.97 15.48 25.28
C LYS A 37 8.72 14.16 25.10
N LEU A 38 9.49 14.08 24.02
CA LEU A 38 10.45 12.99 23.82
C LEU A 38 11.59 13.08 24.84
N LEU A 39 11.72 12.06 25.68
CA LEU A 39 12.80 11.93 26.66
C LEU A 39 14.00 11.16 26.12
N GLY A 40 13.76 10.22 25.22
CA GLY A 40 14.83 9.42 24.63
C GLY A 40 14.32 8.30 23.74
N VAL A 41 15.24 7.68 23.01
CA VAL A 41 14.96 6.55 22.13
C VAL A 41 15.97 5.45 22.39
N SER A 42 15.47 4.22 22.54
CA SER A 42 16.27 3.02 22.64
C SER A 42 16.05 2.17 21.38
N THR A 43 17.11 1.76 20.69
CA THR A 43 17.02 0.98 19.44
C THR A 43 17.74 -0.36 19.60
N SER A 44 17.14 -1.45 19.14
CA SER A 44 17.75 -2.78 19.25
C SER A 44 19.00 -2.89 18.40
N THR A 45 20.12 -3.32 18.99
CA THR A 45 21.39 -3.58 18.29
C THR A 45 21.71 -5.06 18.11
N SER A 46 20.94 -5.91 18.78
CA SER A 46 20.84 -7.36 18.56
C SER A 46 19.57 -7.87 19.24
N ASP A 47 19.34 -9.18 19.23
CA ASP A 47 18.22 -9.79 19.96
C ASP A 47 18.21 -9.47 21.45
N SER A 48 19.36 -9.14 22.04
CA SER A 48 19.51 -9.00 23.48
C SER A 48 20.05 -7.64 23.92
N LYS A 49 20.34 -6.73 22.98
CA LYS A 49 20.99 -5.45 23.27
C LYS A 49 20.24 -4.28 22.65
N TYR A 50 20.28 -3.16 23.35
CA TYR A 50 19.76 -1.87 22.88
C TYR A 50 20.84 -0.79 22.98
N SER A 51 20.92 0.04 21.95
CA SER A 51 21.52 1.36 22.05
C SER A 51 20.52 2.31 22.67
N LYS A 52 21.01 3.28 23.45
CA LYS A 52 20.20 4.15 24.30
C LYS A 52 20.65 5.59 24.06
N LYS A 53 19.77 6.43 23.52
CA LYS A 53 20.05 7.85 23.27
C LYS A 53 19.11 8.73 24.07
N VAL A 54 19.68 9.43 25.05
CA VAL A 54 19.05 10.58 25.73
C VAL A 54 19.32 11.80 24.85
N ASP A 55 18.41 12.78 24.87
CA ASP A 55 18.54 14.04 24.10
C ASP A 55 18.65 13.79 22.58
N VAL A 56 17.57 13.26 22.00
CA VAL A 56 17.49 12.99 20.56
C VAL A 56 17.55 14.31 19.79
N PRO A 57 18.56 14.52 18.91
CA PRO A 57 18.70 15.77 18.17
C PRO A 57 17.50 16.06 17.26
N ASP A 58 17.12 17.33 17.10
CA ASP A 58 15.97 17.74 16.29
C ASP A 58 16.00 17.22 14.84
N PHE A 59 17.18 17.06 14.23
CA PHE A 59 17.31 16.53 12.88
C PHE A 59 16.92 15.05 12.73
N VAL A 60 16.87 14.32 13.85
CA VAL A 60 16.36 12.94 13.93
C VAL A 60 14.83 12.95 14.04
N ILE A 61 14.21 14.09 14.28
CA ILE A 61 12.77 14.23 14.50
C ILE A 61 12.13 15.00 13.34
N THR A 62 11.39 14.32 12.47
CA THR A 62 10.57 14.99 11.44
C THR A 62 9.38 15.68 12.10
N ASN A 63 9.11 16.93 11.73
CA ASN A 63 7.94 17.71 12.15
C ASN A 63 7.71 17.76 13.69
N GLY A 64 8.78 17.61 14.49
CA GLY A 64 8.72 17.67 15.95
C GLY A 64 8.12 16.45 16.66
N SER A 65 7.62 15.46 15.92
CA SER A 65 6.90 14.31 16.50
C SER A 65 7.31 12.95 15.92
N THR A 66 8.24 12.89 14.96
CA THR A 66 8.51 11.65 14.24
C THR A 66 9.98 11.26 14.27
N VAL A 67 10.35 10.22 15.04
CA VAL A 67 11.74 9.74 15.12
C VAL A 67 12.14 9.02 13.83
N ARG A 68 13.30 9.38 13.29
CA ARG A 68 13.93 8.76 12.13
C ARG A 68 14.85 7.63 12.56
N LEU A 69 14.64 6.45 11.98
CA LEU A 69 15.43 5.26 12.25
C LEU A 69 16.13 4.77 10.98
N ASN A 70 17.21 4.02 11.14
CA ASN A 70 17.89 3.29 10.08
C ASN A 70 18.05 1.84 10.52
N HIS A 71 17.82 0.90 9.60
CA HIS A 71 18.13 -0.51 9.80
C HIS A 71 19.36 -0.85 8.98
N ALA A 72 20.44 -1.21 9.67
CA ALA A 72 21.74 -1.43 9.06
C ALA A 72 22.32 -2.78 9.47
N THR A 73 23.20 -3.29 8.63
CA THR A 73 24.05 -4.44 8.94
C THR A 73 25.43 -3.95 9.36
N SER A 74 26.09 -4.71 10.23
CA SER A 74 27.47 -4.44 10.61
C SER A 74 28.39 -5.25 9.71
N MET A 75 29.41 -4.60 9.14
CA MET A 75 30.41 -5.22 8.26
C MET A 75 31.34 -6.21 9.03
N ALA A 76 31.34 -6.21 10.37
CA ALA A 76 32.26 -6.96 11.21
C ALA A 76 31.55 -7.92 12.19
N PHE A 77 30.98 -9.03 11.67
CA PHE A 77 30.29 -10.10 12.43
C PHE A 77 29.18 -9.63 13.40
N GLY A 78 28.75 -8.38 13.33
CA GLY A 78 27.69 -7.85 14.18
C GLY A 78 26.31 -8.23 13.64
N SER A 79 25.34 -8.34 14.54
CA SER A 79 23.92 -8.45 14.20
C SER A 79 23.45 -7.23 13.40
N ALA A 80 22.40 -7.40 12.60
CA ALA A 80 21.63 -6.27 12.12
C ALA A 80 21.09 -5.45 13.30
N TYR A 81 21.05 -4.13 13.13
CA TYR A 81 20.72 -3.19 14.20
C TYR A 81 19.87 -2.04 13.69
N LEU A 82 19.11 -1.46 14.63
CA LEU A 82 18.46 -0.17 14.47
C LEU A 82 19.31 0.93 15.09
N GLU A 83 19.33 2.07 14.43
CA GLU A 83 19.90 3.31 14.93
C GLU A 83 19.04 4.50 14.54
N THR A 84 19.25 5.65 15.18
CA THR A 84 18.65 6.92 14.73
C THR A 84 19.41 7.48 13.53
N THR A 85 18.73 8.14 12.60
CA THR A 85 19.36 8.71 11.39
C THR A 85 18.91 10.13 11.08
N SER A 86 19.74 10.88 10.34
CA SER A 86 19.37 12.17 9.74
C SER A 86 18.71 12.01 8.37
N SER A 87 18.88 10.84 7.71
CA SER A 87 18.32 10.56 6.39
C SER A 87 16.79 10.54 6.43
N ILE A 88 16.17 11.14 5.42
CA ILE A 88 14.72 11.09 5.25
C ILE A 88 14.39 9.72 4.66
N GLY A 89 13.66 8.93 5.44
CA GLY A 89 13.16 7.62 5.05
C GLY A 89 11.71 7.65 4.56
N GLU A 90 11.16 6.48 4.33
CA GLU A 90 9.72 6.32 4.07
C GLU A 90 8.96 6.25 5.39
N PHE A 91 7.75 6.82 5.39
CA PHE A 91 6.78 6.65 6.46
C PHE A 91 6.28 5.20 6.49
N GLN A 92 6.07 4.65 7.69
CA GLN A 92 5.52 3.30 7.87
C GLN A 92 4.17 3.41 8.59
N ASP A 93 3.14 2.79 8.03
CA ASP A 93 1.82 2.73 8.65
C ASP A 93 1.89 1.97 9.98
N LEU A 94 1.26 2.53 11.00
CA LEU A 94 1.26 1.97 12.35
C LEU A 94 0.08 1.02 12.50
N ILE A 95 0.38 -0.26 12.73
CA ILE A 95 -0.60 -1.26 13.15
C ILE A 95 -0.47 -1.42 14.66
N LEU A 96 -1.50 -1.02 15.39
CA LEU A 96 -1.58 -1.23 16.83
C LEU A 96 -1.88 -2.69 17.12
N TRP A 97 -1.36 -3.20 18.23
CA TRP A 97 -1.61 -4.57 18.66
C TRP A 97 -3.11 -4.88 18.84
N GLU A 98 -3.92 -3.89 19.22
CA GLU A 98 -5.39 -4.04 19.30
C GLU A 98 -6.07 -4.15 17.95
N GLN A 99 -5.46 -3.62 16.89
CA GLN A 99 -5.99 -3.71 15.52
C GLN A 99 -5.69 -5.07 14.88
N LEU A 100 -4.81 -5.88 15.48
CA LEU A 100 -4.54 -7.24 15.03
C LEU A 100 -5.74 -8.15 15.35
N THR A 101 -6.08 -9.01 14.40
CA THR A 101 -7.06 -10.08 14.63
C THR A 101 -6.56 -11.06 15.69
N ASP A 102 -7.49 -11.77 16.35
CA ASP A 102 -7.13 -12.81 17.31
C ASP A 102 -6.24 -13.89 16.68
N ALA A 103 -6.48 -14.22 15.41
CA ALA A 103 -5.65 -15.14 14.65
C ALA A 103 -4.21 -14.62 14.48
N ALA A 104 -4.03 -13.34 14.16
CA ALA A 104 -2.71 -12.73 14.02
C ALA A 104 -1.96 -12.68 15.35
N ARG A 105 -2.63 -12.29 16.44
CA ARG A 105 -2.03 -12.29 17.79
C ARG A 105 -1.60 -13.69 18.21
N THR A 106 -2.49 -14.67 18.04
CA THR A 106 -2.20 -16.09 18.31
C THR A 106 -1.01 -16.58 17.51
N ALA A 107 -0.93 -16.23 16.22
CA ALA A 107 0.19 -16.62 15.37
C ALA A 107 1.52 -16.02 15.85
N LEU A 108 1.53 -14.76 16.27
CA LEU A 108 2.74 -14.12 16.81
C LEU A 108 3.24 -14.79 18.10
N ASP A 109 2.32 -15.32 18.92
CA ASP A 109 2.67 -16.02 20.16
C ASP A 109 3.10 -17.48 19.96
N THR A 110 2.59 -18.15 18.92
CA THR A 110 2.68 -19.62 18.79
C THR A 110 3.51 -20.11 17.60
N VAL A 111 3.68 -19.30 16.56
CA VAL A 111 4.49 -19.67 15.40
C VAL A 111 5.96 -19.74 15.79
N ASP A 112 6.64 -20.78 15.29
CA ASP A 112 8.08 -20.91 15.43
C ASP A 112 8.81 -19.95 14.48
N PHE A 113 9.35 -18.86 15.03
CA PHE A 113 10.22 -17.93 14.31
C PHE A 113 11.71 -18.32 14.37
N GLY A 114 12.01 -19.56 14.77
CA GLY A 114 13.35 -20.05 15.05
C GLY A 114 14.01 -19.27 16.19
N ASP A 115 15.24 -18.81 15.96
CA ASP A 115 15.99 -18.05 16.96
C ASP A 115 15.49 -16.61 17.16
N ALA A 116 14.67 -16.10 16.23
CA ALA A 116 14.16 -14.74 16.32
C ALA A 116 13.04 -14.63 17.36
N LYS A 117 13.09 -13.58 18.19
CA LYS A 117 12.13 -13.36 19.27
C LYS A 117 11.27 -12.13 18.99
N VAL A 118 9.97 -12.35 18.82
CA VAL A 118 8.99 -11.26 18.64
C VAL A 118 9.04 -10.35 19.87
N PRO A 119 9.38 -9.06 19.74
CA PRO A 119 9.77 -8.26 20.90
C PRO A 119 8.59 -7.76 21.74
N PHE A 120 7.38 -7.73 21.18
CA PHE A 120 6.19 -7.11 21.79
C PHE A 120 5.14 -8.11 22.28
N ILE A 121 5.41 -9.42 22.21
CA ILE A 121 4.55 -10.43 22.82
C ILE A 121 4.81 -10.55 24.32
N ASP A 122 3.82 -11.01 25.08
CA ASP A 122 3.86 -11.07 26.55
C ASP A 122 5.09 -11.83 27.07
N ALA A 123 5.50 -12.90 26.36
CA ALA A 123 6.66 -13.72 26.72
C ALA A 123 8.00 -12.96 26.70
N ASN A 124 8.13 -11.93 25.86
CA ASN A 124 9.40 -11.22 25.64
C ASN A 124 9.34 -9.74 26.06
N PHE A 125 8.15 -9.16 26.13
CA PHE A 125 7.97 -7.70 26.22
C PHE A 125 8.66 -7.09 27.44
N ALA A 126 8.47 -7.68 28.62
CA ALA A 126 9.05 -7.17 29.87
C ALA A 126 10.60 -7.18 29.83
N GLU A 127 11.20 -8.29 29.40
CA GLU A 127 12.66 -8.43 29.29
C GLU A 127 13.25 -7.45 28.28
N LYS A 128 12.58 -7.26 27.13
CA LYS A 128 13.00 -6.32 26.09
C LYS A 128 12.94 -4.88 26.61
N LEU A 129 11.88 -4.53 27.35
CA LEU A 129 11.71 -3.21 27.93
C LEU A 129 12.76 -2.92 29.01
N GLU A 130 13.08 -3.89 29.87
CA GLU A 130 14.14 -3.78 30.87
C GLU A 130 15.51 -3.54 30.21
N LYS A 131 15.80 -4.24 29.11
CA LYS A 131 17.04 -4.00 28.35
C LYS A 131 17.09 -2.62 27.71
N ALA A 132 15.93 -2.11 27.28
CA ALA A 132 15.82 -0.82 26.61
C ALA A 132 15.89 0.39 27.57
N ILE A 133 15.50 0.24 28.84
CA ILE A 133 15.38 1.37 29.77
C ILE A 133 16.73 2.00 30.16
N PHE A 134 16.72 3.31 30.40
CA PHE A 134 17.88 4.08 30.88
C PHE A 134 18.07 3.93 32.41
N PRO A 135 19.30 3.96 32.93
CA PRO A 135 19.55 3.95 34.38
C PRO A 135 18.96 5.14 35.15
N PHE A 136 18.73 6.30 34.51
CA PHE A 136 18.16 7.48 35.19
C PHE A 136 16.69 7.31 35.63
N ALA A 137 15.95 6.35 35.04
CA ALA A 137 14.59 6.03 35.47
C ALA A 137 14.53 5.29 36.82
N ALA A 138 15.68 4.82 37.33
CA ALA A 138 15.77 4.16 38.63
C ALA A 138 16.12 5.12 39.79
N SER A 139 16.49 6.38 39.52
CA SER A 139 16.94 7.34 40.55
C SER A 139 15.95 8.44 40.87
N THR A 140 14.86 8.60 40.12
CA THR A 140 13.70 9.37 40.59
C THR A 140 12.94 8.51 41.58
N GLN A 141 12.63 9.05 42.76
CA GLN A 141 11.81 8.40 43.77
C GLN A 141 10.43 8.06 43.19
N ILE A 142 10.33 6.91 42.54
CA ILE A 142 9.08 6.25 42.26
C ILE A 142 8.61 5.70 43.61
N SER A 143 7.51 6.26 44.12
CA SER A 143 6.95 5.86 45.41
C SER A 143 6.72 4.34 45.43
N PRO A 144 6.79 3.66 46.60
CA PRO A 144 6.64 2.20 46.69
C PRO A 144 5.29 1.66 46.20
N GLU A 145 4.34 2.54 45.86
CA GLU A 145 3.02 2.22 45.31
C GLU A 145 3.01 2.13 43.78
N THR A 146 4.06 2.55 43.08
CA THR A 146 4.23 2.28 41.65
C THR A 146 4.93 0.93 41.45
N LYS A 147 4.38 -0.13 42.05
CA LYS A 147 4.61 -1.47 41.51
C LYS A 147 4.07 -1.46 40.09
N LEU A 148 4.97 -1.51 39.12
CA LEU A 148 4.76 -1.98 37.74
C LEU A 148 3.28 -1.88 37.32
N ARG A 149 2.74 -0.66 37.19
CA ARG A 149 1.41 -0.49 36.61
C ARG A 149 1.60 -0.66 35.10
N VAL A 150 1.68 -1.92 34.70
CA VAL A 150 1.30 -2.34 33.34
C VAL A 150 -0.19 -2.03 33.27
N GLU A 151 -0.51 -0.78 32.98
CA GLU A 151 -1.88 -0.42 32.60
C GLU A 151 -2.21 -1.21 31.34
N PRO A 152 -3.44 -1.74 31.22
CA PRO A 152 -3.89 -2.31 29.96
C PRO A 152 -3.77 -1.26 28.86
N ARG A 153 -3.51 -1.75 27.64
CA ARG A 153 -3.15 -1.00 26.42
C ARG A 153 -3.82 0.37 26.39
N VAL A 154 -2.98 1.42 26.37
CA VAL A 154 -3.41 2.82 26.36
C VAL A 154 -4.45 3.03 25.27
N THR A 155 -5.63 3.49 25.68
CA THR A 155 -6.84 3.68 24.87
C THR A 155 -6.95 5.06 24.24
N ASP A 156 -5.99 5.96 24.45
CA ASP A 156 -6.08 7.35 23.98
C ASP A 156 -4.86 7.81 23.19
N PHE A 157 -5.16 8.59 22.16
CA PHE A 157 -4.28 9.00 21.07
C PHE A 157 -3.24 10.04 21.54
N VAL A 158 -1.97 9.79 21.23
CA VAL A 158 -1.04 10.88 20.91
C VAL A 158 -0.12 10.47 19.77
N GLY A 159 -0.19 11.22 18.67
CA GLY A 159 0.49 10.93 17.41
C GLY A 159 2.01 11.06 17.50
N LEU A 160 2.70 9.92 17.51
CA LEU A 160 4.13 9.82 17.20
C LEU A 160 4.30 8.77 16.10
N THR A 161 4.79 9.20 14.94
CA THR A 161 4.96 8.38 13.73
C THR A 161 6.44 8.28 13.33
N PHE A 162 6.86 7.42 12.39
CA PHE A 162 8.29 7.13 12.13
C PHE A 162 8.65 7.22 10.65
N HIS A 163 9.93 7.52 10.35
CA HIS A 163 10.52 7.40 9.00
C HIS A 163 11.76 6.50 9.07
N LEU A 164 11.84 5.44 8.25
CA LEU A 164 12.99 4.52 8.21
C LEU A 164 13.83 4.73 6.93
N ALA A 165 15.11 5.09 7.03
CA ALA A 165 16.04 5.16 5.90
C ALA A 165 17.01 3.96 5.90
N VAL A 166 17.61 3.59 4.76
CA VAL A 166 18.60 2.49 4.64
C VAL A 166 19.80 2.99 3.84
N SER A 167 21.05 2.82 4.32
CA SER A 167 22.27 3.32 3.63
C SER A 167 22.77 2.37 2.53
N GLU A 168 23.12 2.92 1.36
CA GLU A 168 23.43 2.19 0.11
C GLU A 168 24.87 1.64 0.01
N ALA A 169 24.99 0.32 -0.18
CA ALA A 169 25.99 -0.40 -0.98
C ALA A 169 25.34 -1.75 -1.44
N PRO A 170 25.76 -2.35 -2.58
CA PRO A 170 24.88 -2.93 -3.59
C PRO A 170 23.81 -3.87 -3.02
N VAL A 171 22.58 -3.35 -3.04
CA VAL A 171 21.30 -3.95 -2.67
C VAL A 171 21.26 -5.48 -2.82
N PRO A 172 21.28 -6.26 -1.71
CA PRO A 172 20.43 -7.43 -1.65
C PRO A 172 19.00 -6.90 -1.55
N ARG A 173 18.16 -7.26 -2.53
CA ARG A 173 16.77 -6.82 -2.66
C ARG A 173 16.07 -6.71 -1.31
N LYS A 174 15.51 -5.52 -1.06
CA LYS A 174 14.42 -5.27 -0.11
C LYS A 174 13.55 -6.52 -0.04
N PHE A 175 13.59 -7.24 1.07
CA PHE A 175 12.39 -7.96 1.46
C PHE A 175 11.56 -6.97 2.27
N GLN A 176 10.88 -6.08 1.53
CA GLN A 176 9.46 -5.87 1.82
C GLN A 176 8.89 -7.28 2.07
N VAL A 177 8.00 -7.46 3.05
CA VAL A 177 6.96 -8.45 2.81
C VAL A 177 6.15 -7.86 1.67
N THR A 178 6.71 -7.95 0.46
CA THR A 178 5.91 -8.03 -0.73
C THR A 178 5.10 -9.26 -0.43
N MET A 179 3.80 -9.06 -0.17
CA MET A 179 2.83 -10.02 -0.66
C MET A 179 3.41 -10.51 -1.98
N PRO A 180 3.76 -11.80 -2.12
CA PRO A 180 4.45 -12.26 -3.32
C PRO A 180 3.66 -11.71 -4.49
N ILE A 181 4.34 -11.13 -5.48
CA ILE A 181 3.66 -10.62 -6.67
C ILE A 181 2.80 -11.78 -7.16
N THR A 182 1.50 -11.64 -6.95
CA THR A 182 0.51 -12.68 -7.19
C THR A 182 -0.14 -12.34 -8.51
N VAL A 183 -0.57 -13.39 -9.21
CA VAL A 183 -1.32 -13.25 -10.44
C VAL A 183 -2.72 -13.81 -10.19
N PRO A 184 -3.79 -13.07 -10.53
CA PRO A 184 -3.78 -11.66 -10.94
C PRO A 184 -3.34 -10.73 -9.79
N GLY A 185 -2.74 -9.59 -10.12
CA GLY A 185 -2.29 -8.63 -9.10
C GLY A 185 -1.61 -7.40 -9.70
N TYR A 186 -1.64 -6.29 -8.97
CA TYR A 186 -1.01 -5.04 -9.36
C TYR A 186 0.26 -4.84 -8.56
N HIS A 187 1.36 -4.51 -9.24
CA HIS A 187 2.62 -4.14 -8.60
C HIS A 187 3.10 -2.83 -9.18
N THR A 188 3.22 -1.80 -8.35
CA THR A 188 3.73 -0.49 -8.77
C THR A 188 4.77 -0.04 -7.76
N ASN A 189 6.03 0.08 -8.21
CA ASN A 189 7.12 0.61 -7.39
C ASN A 189 7.14 2.14 -7.34
N THR A 190 6.40 2.78 -8.23
CA THR A 190 6.30 4.24 -8.33
C THR A 190 5.29 4.74 -7.31
N THR A 191 5.73 5.61 -6.40
CA THR A 191 4.83 6.29 -5.47
C THR A 191 3.78 7.11 -6.23
N LEU A 192 2.55 7.11 -5.75
CA LEU A 192 1.49 7.95 -6.33
C LEU A 192 1.90 9.43 -6.25
N HIS A 193 1.87 10.12 -7.38
CA HIS A 193 2.32 11.51 -7.45
C HIS A 193 1.34 12.43 -6.70
N PRO A 194 1.81 13.45 -5.95
CA PRO A 194 0.94 14.34 -5.17
C PRO A 194 -0.13 15.08 -5.98
N SER A 195 0.10 15.31 -7.28
CA SER A 195 -0.92 15.94 -8.15
C SER A 195 -2.11 15.03 -8.46
N PHE A 196 -2.12 13.77 -8.02
CA PHE A 196 -3.26 12.85 -8.19
C PHE A 196 -4.57 13.45 -7.67
N ASP A 197 -4.53 14.08 -6.50
CA ASP A 197 -5.73 14.62 -5.85
C ASP A 197 -6.37 15.74 -6.67
N GLU A 198 -5.56 16.53 -7.36
CA GLU A 198 -6.02 17.59 -8.26
C GLU A 198 -6.46 17.01 -9.61
N ASP A 199 -5.55 16.25 -10.23
CA ASP A 199 -5.63 15.82 -11.62
C ASP A 199 -6.65 14.69 -11.87
N ILE A 200 -6.79 13.75 -10.92
CA ILE A 200 -7.48 12.48 -11.15
C ILE A 200 -8.58 12.22 -10.14
N ARG A 201 -8.35 12.49 -8.85
CA ARG A 201 -9.33 12.13 -7.81
C ARG A 201 -10.70 12.72 -8.14
N ASP A 202 -11.69 11.83 -8.12
CA ASP A 202 -13.10 12.16 -8.33
C ASP A 202 -13.41 12.74 -9.73
N VAL A 203 -12.51 12.60 -10.71
CA VAL A 203 -12.76 13.04 -12.09
C VAL A 203 -13.72 12.09 -12.80
N HIS A 204 -14.74 12.66 -13.42
CA HIS A 204 -15.68 11.98 -14.29
C HIS A 204 -15.51 12.46 -15.72
N LEU A 205 -15.46 11.51 -16.66
CA LEU A 205 -15.23 11.73 -18.08
C LEU A 205 -16.34 11.09 -18.91
N LEU A 206 -16.82 11.83 -19.90
CA LEU A 206 -17.61 11.30 -21.01
C LEU A 206 -16.80 11.48 -22.30
N TYR A 207 -16.63 10.42 -23.08
CA TYR A 207 -15.75 10.44 -24.25
C TYR A 207 -16.23 9.51 -25.36
N ASP A 208 -15.91 9.88 -26.60
CA ASP A 208 -16.27 9.11 -27.79
C ASP A 208 -15.01 8.61 -28.52
N TYR A 209 -14.95 7.31 -28.78
CA TYR A 209 -14.03 6.75 -29.76
C TYR A 209 -14.58 6.93 -31.18
N ASP A 210 -13.67 7.17 -32.11
CA ASP A 210 -13.91 6.96 -33.53
C ASP A 210 -14.00 5.45 -33.81
N ALA A 211 -15.01 5.02 -34.54
CA ALA A 211 -15.19 3.63 -34.94
C ALA A 211 -15.79 3.54 -36.35
N GLU A 212 -15.74 2.35 -36.95
CA GLU A 212 -16.39 2.08 -38.24
C GLU A 212 -17.39 0.94 -38.10
N GLY A 213 -18.56 1.11 -38.72
CA GLY A 213 -19.55 0.05 -38.87
C GLY A 213 -19.10 -1.03 -39.86
N GLU A 214 -19.82 -2.14 -39.91
CA GLU A 214 -19.52 -3.26 -40.83
C GLU A 214 -19.55 -2.84 -42.31
N ASP A 215 -20.29 -1.78 -42.65
CA ASP A 215 -20.40 -1.18 -43.98
C ASP A 215 -19.39 -0.04 -44.22
N GLY A 216 -18.47 0.20 -43.27
CA GLY A 216 -17.50 1.29 -43.32
C GLY A 216 -18.08 2.65 -42.95
N THR A 217 -19.33 2.72 -42.46
CA THR A 217 -19.90 4.00 -41.98
C THR A 217 -19.18 4.45 -40.71
N PRO A 218 -18.75 5.73 -40.61
CA PRO A 218 -18.20 6.26 -39.37
C PRO A 218 -19.23 6.20 -38.24
N GLN A 219 -18.81 5.67 -37.10
CA GLN A 219 -19.58 5.56 -35.87
C GLN A 219 -18.84 6.22 -34.72
N LYS A 220 -19.58 6.52 -33.66
CA LYS A 220 -19.05 6.97 -32.38
C LYS A 220 -19.44 5.99 -31.31
N TRP A 221 -18.46 5.49 -30.57
CA TRP A 221 -18.71 4.65 -29.40
C TRP A 221 -18.48 5.46 -28.15
N ARG A 222 -19.57 5.76 -27.45
CA ARG A 222 -19.56 6.56 -26.22
C ARG A 222 -19.26 5.72 -25.00
N TYR A 223 -18.37 6.24 -24.16
CA TYR A 223 -17.95 5.63 -22.90
C TYR A 223 -18.00 6.70 -21.80
N GLU A 224 -18.25 6.24 -20.58
CA GLU A 224 -18.32 7.05 -19.37
C GLU A 224 -17.44 6.43 -18.30
N MET A 225 -16.61 7.23 -17.63
CA MET A 225 -15.62 6.78 -16.66
C MET A 225 -15.61 7.71 -15.46
N TRP A 226 -15.46 7.16 -14.26
CA TRP A 226 -15.24 7.91 -13.03
C TRP A 226 -14.08 7.33 -12.22
N PHE A 227 -13.10 8.18 -11.95
CA PHE A 227 -11.93 7.89 -11.13
C PHE A 227 -12.27 8.09 -9.65
N PHE A 228 -13.03 7.15 -9.10
CA PHE A 228 -13.59 7.18 -7.75
C PHE A 228 -12.55 7.37 -6.63
N SER A 229 -11.44 6.66 -6.67
CA SER A 229 -10.37 6.73 -5.66
C SER A 229 -8.99 6.45 -6.26
N HIS A 230 -7.96 6.48 -5.42
CA HIS A 230 -6.57 6.20 -5.80
C HIS A 230 -6.30 4.80 -6.35
N ASP A 231 -7.27 3.90 -6.28
CA ASP A 231 -7.13 2.51 -6.65
C ASP A 231 -8.42 1.92 -7.24
N ARG A 232 -9.44 2.76 -7.53
CA ARG A 232 -10.73 2.31 -8.07
C ARG A 232 -11.23 3.21 -9.20
N ILE A 233 -11.80 2.56 -10.21
CA ILE A 233 -12.60 3.18 -11.26
C ILE A 233 -13.99 2.55 -11.35
N VAL A 234 -14.95 3.34 -11.81
CA VAL A 234 -16.28 2.86 -12.25
C VAL A 234 -16.47 3.36 -13.68
N TYR A 235 -17.04 2.53 -14.56
CA TYR A 235 -17.28 2.92 -15.94
C TYR A 235 -18.54 2.27 -16.53
N SER A 236 -19.07 2.91 -17.56
CA SER A 236 -20.20 2.41 -18.36
C SER A 236 -19.90 2.56 -19.84
N ILE A 237 -20.35 1.57 -20.63
CA ILE A 237 -20.17 1.54 -22.07
C ILE A 237 -21.52 1.77 -22.74
N HIS A 238 -21.62 2.84 -23.54
CA HIS A 238 -22.86 3.28 -24.17
C HIS A 238 -22.91 2.96 -25.68
N GLY A 239 -21.78 2.60 -26.29
CA GLY A 239 -21.68 2.31 -27.72
C GLY A 239 -20.72 1.16 -28.07
N GLY A 240 -20.86 0.64 -29.29
CA GLY A 240 -20.06 -0.47 -29.81
C GLY A 240 -20.49 -1.85 -29.29
N PRO A 241 -19.65 -2.89 -29.54
CA PRO A 241 -20.00 -4.28 -29.20
C PRO A 241 -20.30 -4.53 -27.72
N MET A 242 -19.80 -3.67 -26.83
CA MET A 242 -19.95 -3.78 -25.37
C MET A 242 -20.99 -2.81 -24.79
N ALA A 243 -21.82 -2.16 -25.62
CA ALA A 243 -22.86 -1.25 -25.17
C ALA A 243 -23.83 -1.95 -24.18
N GLY A 244 -24.03 -1.36 -23.01
CA GLY A 244 -24.83 -1.92 -21.92
C GLY A 244 -24.01 -2.66 -20.84
N ARG A 245 -22.68 -2.56 -20.87
CA ARG A 245 -21.78 -3.05 -19.81
C ARG A 245 -21.48 -1.96 -18.80
N LEU A 246 -21.78 -2.21 -17.53
CA LEU A 246 -21.48 -1.36 -16.37
C LEU A 246 -20.51 -2.09 -15.45
N ASN A 247 -19.34 -1.51 -15.21
CA ASN A 247 -18.27 -2.20 -14.52
C ASN A 247 -17.52 -1.29 -13.54
N TYR A 248 -16.70 -1.89 -12.70
CA TYR A 248 -15.77 -1.22 -11.82
C TYR A 248 -14.52 -2.09 -11.63
N GLN A 249 -13.37 -1.47 -11.45
CA GLN A 249 -12.11 -2.21 -11.35
C GLN A 249 -11.13 -1.57 -10.37
N THR A 250 -10.30 -2.42 -9.77
CA THR A 250 -9.03 -2.00 -9.20
C THR A 250 -8.12 -1.50 -10.32
N VAL A 251 -7.51 -0.34 -10.14
CA VAL A 251 -6.71 0.34 -11.16
C VAL A 251 -5.36 0.77 -10.59
N ALA A 252 -4.32 0.76 -11.42
CA ALA A 252 -3.03 1.35 -11.11
C ALA A 252 -2.85 2.66 -11.87
N PHE A 253 -2.54 3.75 -11.16
CA PHE A 253 -2.26 5.06 -11.73
C PHE A 253 -0.76 5.36 -11.78
N GLN A 254 -0.31 5.98 -12.87
CA GLN A 254 1.05 6.46 -13.03
C GLN A 254 1.02 7.88 -13.60
N CYS A 255 1.61 8.82 -12.88
CA CYS A 255 1.80 10.17 -13.37
C CYS A 255 2.91 10.17 -14.43
N ILE A 256 2.58 10.58 -15.66
CA ILE A 256 3.58 10.79 -16.71
C ILE A 256 4.08 12.24 -16.63
N ARG A 257 3.16 13.19 -16.54
CA ARG A 257 3.45 14.62 -16.39
C ARG A 257 2.35 15.28 -15.56
N PRO A 258 2.65 15.86 -14.40
CA PRO A 258 1.64 16.41 -13.49
C PRO A 258 0.88 17.55 -14.17
N GLY A 259 -0.44 17.63 -13.96
CA GLY A 259 -1.33 18.60 -14.60
C GLY A 259 -1.59 18.37 -16.08
N GLU A 260 -1.08 17.28 -16.66
CA GLU A 260 -1.13 17.06 -18.12
C GLU A 260 -1.44 15.63 -18.54
N LEU A 261 -0.70 14.63 -18.06
CA LEU A 261 -0.73 13.27 -18.59
C LEU A 261 -0.66 12.22 -17.48
N TRP A 262 -1.62 11.31 -17.51
CA TRP A 262 -1.73 10.20 -16.58
C TRP A 262 -2.01 8.90 -17.30
N GLN A 263 -1.42 7.80 -16.82
CA GLN A 263 -1.70 6.46 -17.28
C GLN A 263 -2.48 5.68 -16.21
N CYS A 264 -3.52 4.98 -16.63
CA CYS A 264 -4.42 4.19 -15.80
C CYS A 264 -4.46 2.77 -16.38
N ASN A 265 -4.11 1.75 -15.58
CA ASN A 265 -3.99 0.38 -16.05
C ASN A 265 -4.84 -0.58 -15.20
N TRP A 266 -5.58 -1.47 -15.84
CA TRP A 266 -6.36 -2.49 -15.15
C TRP A 266 -6.48 -3.81 -15.93
N LEU A 267 -6.83 -4.86 -15.20
CA LEU A 267 -7.19 -6.19 -15.67
C LEU A 267 -8.62 -6.47 -15.22
N GLU A 268 -9.44 -7.01 -16.13
CA GLU A 268 -10.85 -7.35 -15.89
C GLU A 268 -11.06 -8.85 -15.73
N GLU A 269 -12.16 -9.23 -15.08
CA GLU A 269 -12.54 -10.63 -14.85
C GLU A 269 -12.78 -11.44 -16.11
N THR A 270 -13.05 -10.78 -17.23
CA THR A 270 -13.13 -11.41 -18.55
C THR A 270 -11.76 -11.80 -19.10
N GLY A 271 -10.67 -11.44 -18.41
CA GLY A 271 -9.29 -11.55 -18.86
C GLY A 271 -8.81 -10.37 -19.71
N THR A 272 -9.62 -9.31 -19.91
CA THR A 272 -9.24 -8.13 -20.70
C THR A 272 -8.22 -7.28 -19.95
N ILE A 273 -7.17 -6.85 -20.66
CA ILE A 273 -6.19 -5.89 -20.13
C ILE A 273 -6.42 -4.52 -20.75
N VAL A 274 -6.30 -3.45 -19.96
CA VAL A 274 -6.47 -2.09 -20.43
C VAL A 274 -5.35 -1.21 -19.93
N SER A 275 -4.80 -0.39 -20.83
CA SER A 275 -3.93 0.73 -20.53
C SER A 275 -4.50 1.98 -21.18
N LEU A 276 -4.88 2.95 -20.35
CA LEU A 276 -5.53 4.20 -20.75
C LEU A 276 -4.64 5.37 -20.36
N VAL A 277 -4.34 6.27 -21.31
CA VAL A 277 -3.67 7.54 -21.06
C VAL A 277 -4.71 8.66 -21.11
N TYR A 278 -4.87 9.37 -20.00
CA TYR A 278 -5.69 10.57 -19.90
C TYR A 278 -4.82 11.80 -20.18
N ASP A 279 -5.09 12.46 -21.30
CA ASP A 279 -4.48 13.73 -21.70
C ASP A 279 -5.41 14.87 -21.35
N ILE A 280 -5.10 15.51 -20.23
CA ILE A 280 -5.88 16.60 -19.64
C ILE A 280 -5.84 17.82 -20.55
N LYS A 281 -4.68 18.13 -21.13
CA LYS A 281 -4.48 19.37 -21.91
C LYS A 281 -5.14 19.29 -23.27
N ASN A 282 -5.07 18.14 -23.92
CA ASN A 282 -5.63 17.97 -25.26
C ASN A 282 -7.06 17.42 -25.26
N ALA A 283 -7.64 17.15 -24.09
CA ALA A 283 -8.95 16.53 -23.93
C ALA A 283 -9.05 15.22 -24.74
N LYS A 284 -8.04 14.37 -24.58
CA LYS A 284 -7.93 13.08 -25.28
C LYS A 284 -7.75 11.93 -24.32
N ILE A 285 -8.20 10.77 -24.77
CA ILE A 285 -7.87 9.48 -24.18
C ILE A 285 -7.15 8.67 -25.24
N THR A 286 -6.01 8.08 -24.90
CA THR A 286 -5.32 7.09 -25.75
C THR A 286 -5.32 5.76 -25.05
N THR A 287 -5.86 4.71 -25.67
CA THR A 287 -6.08 3.43 -25.00
C THR A 287 -5.54 2.28 -25.82
N MET A 288 -4.80 1.39 -25.15
CA MET A 288 -4.57 0.04 -25.62
C MET A 288 -5.48 -0.91 -24.84
N ILE A 289 -6.41 -1.57 -25.52
CA ILE A 289 -7.28 -2.60 -24.95
C ILE A 289 -6.90 -3.94 -25.55
N GLY A 290 -6.55 -4.90 -24.71
CA GLY A 290 -6.33 -6.29 -25.11
C GLY A 290 -7.50 -7.16 -24.67
N PHE A 291 -8.56 -7.22 -25.47
CA PHE A 291 -9.70 -8.10 -25.21
C PHE A 291 -9.26 -9.57 -25.25
N SER A 292 -9.67 -10.37 -24.26
CA SER A 292 -9.54 -11.82 -24.36
C SER A 292 -10.44 -12.36 -25.48
N LYS A 293 -10.08 -13.52 -26.04
CA LYS A 293 -10.91 -14.21 -27.04
C LYS A 293 -12.36 -14.37 -26.58
N GLY A 294 -12.56 -14.88 -25.36
CA GLY A 294 -13.89 -15.05 -24.79
C GLY A 294 -14.69 -13.76 -24.72
N HIS A 295 -14.07 -12.66 -24.26
CA HIS A 295 -14.76 -11.37 -24.19
C HIS A 295 -15.13 -10.86 -25.60
N TRP A 296 -14.20 -10.89 -26.56
CA TRP A 296 -14.45 -10.33 -27.88
C TRP A 296 -15.47 -11.14 -28.69
N GLU A 297 -15.30 -12.46 -28.79
CA GLU A 297 -16.15 -13.32 -29.62
C GLU A 297 -17.54 -13.54 -28.99
N ASN A 298 -17.71 -13.25 -27.70
CA ASN A 298 -18.96 -13.40 -26.96
C ASN A 298 -19.37 -12.10 -26.26
N SER A 299 -19.19 -10.96 -26.94
CA SER A 299 -19.41 -9.61 -26.39
C SER A 299 -20.73 -9.41 -25.64
N LYS A 300 -21.82 -10.00 -26.13
CA LYS A 300 -23.15 -9.93 -25.49
C LYS A 300 -23.19 -10.56 -24.10
N GLU A 301 -22.38 -11.58 -23.85
CA GLU A 301 -22.28 -12.22 -22.53
C GLU A 301 -21.52 -11.34 -21.53
N ALA A 302 -20.82 -10.31 -21.99
CA ALA A 302 -20.14 -9.31 -21.18
C ALA A 302 -21.04 -8.09 -20.85
N HIS A 303 -22.29 -8.06 -21.32
CA HIS A 303 -23.26 -7.01 -20.99
C HIS A 303 -23.82 -7.21 -19.57
N GLY A 304 -24.43 -6.16 -19.01
CA GLY A 304 -25.00 -6.17 -17.66
C GLY A 304 -24.21 -5.32 -16.66
N ASP A 305 -24.49 -5.50 -15.38
CA ASP A 305 -23.84 -4.76 -14.28
C ASP A 305 -23.04 -5.73 -13.43
N LYS A 306 -21.75 -5.46 -13.22
CA LYS A 306 -20.88 -6.27 -12.35
C LYS A 306 -21.46 -6.48 -10.95
N ARG A 307 -22.25 -5.54 -10.45
CA ARG A 307 -22.90 -5.63 -9.13
C ARG A 307 -23.93 -6.77 -9.06
N ASN A 308 -24.42 -7.23 -10.21
CA ASN A 308 -25.24 -8.42 -10.30
C ASN A 308 -24.35 -9.68 -10.23
N PRO A 309 -24.53 -10.56 -9.22
CA PRO A 309 -23.72 -11.76 -9.08
C PRO A 309 -23.77 -12.72 -10.28
N GLU A 310 -24.90 -12.76 -11.01
CA GLU A 310 -25.04 -13.61 -12.19
C GLU A 310 -24.20 -13.10 -13.36
N ASP A 311 -24.21 -11.79 -13.58
CA ASP A 311 -23.37 -11.12 -14.59
C ASP A 311 -21.90 -11.31 -14.26
N TYR A 312 -21.51 -11.05 -13.01
CA TYR A 312 -20.14 -11.24 -12.53
C TYR A 312 -19.63 -12.67 -12.72
N ALA A 313 -20.43 -13.67 -12.31
CA ALA A 313 -20.07 -15.08 -12.47
C ALA A 313 -19.96 -15.49 -13.95
N ARG A 314 -20.83 -14.95 -14.81
CA ARG A 314 -20.77 -15.17 -16.26
C ARG A 314 -19.51 -14.56 -16.87
N TRP A 315 -19.16 -13.33 -16.51
CA TRP A 315 -17.99 -12.64 -17.07
C TRP A 315 -16.69 -13.36 -16.76
N ARG A 316 -16.55 -13.94 -15.56
CA ARG A 316 -15.39 -14.76 -15.19
C ARG A 316 -15.19 -15.96 -16.10
N LYS A 317 -16.27 -16.59 -16.57
CA LYS A 317 -16.20 -17.73 -17.50
C LYS A 317 -15.68 -17.33 -18.88
N LEU A 318 -15.79 -16.05 -19.26
CA LEU A 318 -15.22 -15.56 -20.52
C LEU A 318 -13.69 -15.62 -20.52
N ALA A 319 -13.04 -15.50 -19.35
CA ALA A 319 -11.59 -15.62 -19.24
C ALA A 319 -11.07 -17.05 -19.52
N ASP A 320 -11.92 -18.06 -19.37
CA ASP A 320 -11.58 -19.47 -19.61
C ASP A 320 -11.60 -19.84 -21.11
N ILE A 321 -12.13 -18.96 -21.97
CA ILE A 321 -12.23 -19.19 -23.41
C ILE A 321 -10.94 -18.69 -24.11
N GLY A 322 -10.15 -19.64 -24.59
CA GLY A 322 -8.88 -19.37 -25.27
C GLY A 322 -7.69 -19.37 -24.31
N THR A 323 -6.62 -18.68 -24.69
CA THR A 323 -5.41 -18.54 -23.88
C THR A 323 -5.01 -17.08 -23.75
N ASN A 324 -4.05 -16.78 -22.86
CA ASN A 324 -3.54 -15.41 -22.70
C ASN A 324 -2.93 -14.79 -23.98
N ARG A 325 -2.64 -15.60 -25.01
CA ARG A 325 -2.14 -15.14 -26.31
C ARG A 325 -3.27 -14.80 -27.29
N ASP A 326 -4.47 -15.32 -27.06
CA ASP A 326 -5.63 -15.12 -27.93
C ASP A 326 -6.31 -13.81 -27.53
N ARG A 327 -5.76 -12.70 -28.02
CA ARG A 327 -6.27 -11.36 -27.73
C ARG A 327 -6.48 -10.56 -29.00
N LEU A 328 -7.56 -9.78 -29.02
CA LEU A 328 -7.68 -8.66 -29.94
C LEU A 328 -7.07 -7.43 -29.26
N ILE A 329 -6.05 -6.85 -29.88
CA ILE A 329 -5.44 -5.60 -29.42
C ILE A 329 -6.05 -4.46 -30.23
N LEU A 330 -6.74 -3.55 -29.55
CA LEU A 330 -7.21 -2.29 -30.09
C LEU A 330 -6.36 -1.16 -29.52
N SER A 331 -5.90 -0.26 -30.40
CA SER A 331 -5.07 0.89 -30.06
C SER A 331 -5.76 2.12 -30.60
N GLU A 332 -6.57 2.76 -29.76
CA GLU A 332 -7.54 3.76 -30.19
C GLU A 332 -7.33 5.09 -29.45
N GLN A 333 -7.80 6.18 -30.06
CA GLN A 333 -7.93 7.47 -29.39
C GLN A 333 -9.40 7.89 -29.32
N ALA A 334 -9.78 8.43 -28.18
CA ALA A 334 -11.07 9.05 -27.95
C ALA A 334 -10.95 10.54 -27.71
N THR A 335 -12.01 11.26 -28.05
CA THR A 335 -12.18 12.68 -27.71
C THR A 335 -13.03 12.79 -26.46
N ILE A 336 -12.52 13.51 -25.46
CA ILE A 336 -13.27 13.82 -24.24
C ILE A 336 -14.26 14.93 -24.57
N LEU A 337 -15.53 14.66 -24.29
CA LEU A 337 -16.63 15.58 -24.52
C LEU A 337 -16.91 16.42 -23.28
N GLU A 338 -16.89 15.77 -22.12
CA GLU A 338 -17.20 16.38 -20.84
C GLU A 338 -16.24 15.88 -19.77
N THR A 339 -15.84 16.81 -18.91
CA THR A 339 -15.03 16.55 -17.71
C THR A 339 -15.75 17.21 -16.53
N SER A 340 -15.99 16.46 -15.47
CA SER A 340 -16.60 16.97 -14.25
C SER A 340 -16.00 16.30 -13.00
N LYS A 341 -16.46 16.69 -11.82
CA LYS A 341 -16.15 16.01 -10.56
C LYS A 341 -17.41 15.33 -10.02
N GLY A 342 -17.23 14.20 -9.35
CA GLY A 342 -18.32 13.40 -8.78
C GLY A 342 -18.76 12.27 -9.70
N ALA A 343 -19.74 11.49 -9.25
CA ALA A 343 -20.12 10.23 -9.88
C ALA A 343 -20.79 10.36 -11.26
N GLY A 344 -21.32 11.54 -11.60
CA GLY A 344 -22.18 11.70 -12.78
C GLY A 344 -23.39 10.76 -12.69
N ASN A 345 -23.59 9.93 -13.72
CA ASN A 345 -24.65 8.90 -13.73
C ASN A 345 -24.18 7.54 -13.21
N LEU A 346 -22.91 7.41 -12.84
CA LEU A 346 -22.34 6.16 -12.36
C LEU A 346 -22.68 5.95 -10.88
N VAL A 347 -22.77 4.67 -10.49
CA VAL A 347 -23.10 4.28 -9.11
C VAL A 347 -21.80 4.02 -8.34
N PRO A 348 -21.61 4.62 -7.14
CA PRO A 348 -20.43 4.35 -6.32
C PRO A 348 -20.33 2.89 -5.88
N ILE A 349 -19.13 2.52 -5.44
CA ILE A 349 -18.83 1.19 -4.90
C ILE A 349 -18.28 1.32 -3.48
N ALA A 350 -18.36 0.24 -2.70
CA ALA A 350 -17.63 0.15 -1.45
C ALA A 350 -16.11 0.10 -1.74
N PRO A 351 -15.24 0.65 -0.87
CA PRO A 351 -13.78 0.59 -1.06
C PRO A 351 -13.22 -0.84 -1.18
N ASP A 352 -13.87 -1.79 -0.53
CA ASP A 352 -13.56 -3.23 -0.50
C ASP A 352 -14.38 -4.05 -1.51
N ALA A 353 -15.06 -3.41 -2.46
CA ALA A 353 -15.84 -4.11 -3.49
C ALA A 353 -14.95 -5.10 -4.26
N GLU A 354 -15.47 -6.32 -4.44
CA GLU A 354 -14.72 -7.42 -5.03
C GLU A 354 -14.31 -7.12 -6.48
N THR A 355 -13.03 -7.32 -6.75
CA THR A 355 -12.43 -7.39 -8.08
C THR A 355 -11.53 -8.62 -8.15
N LEU A 356 -10.95 -8.89 -9.32
CA LEU A 356 -9.91 -9.91 -9.51
C LEU A 356 -8.86 -10.02 -8.40
#